data_AF-A0AAJ1BJA6-F1
#
_entry.id   AF-A0AAJ1BJA6-F1
#
_cell.length_a   1.000
_cell.length_b   1.000
_cell.length_c   1.000
_cell.angle_alpha   90.00
_cell.angle_beta   90.00
_cell.angle_gamma   90.00
#
_symmetry.space_group_name_H-M   'P 1'
#
loop_
_entity.id
_entity.type
_entity.pdbx_description
1 polymer ?
#
loop_
_entity_poly.entity_id
_entity_poly.type
_entity_poly.pdbx_seq_one_letter_code
_entity_poly.pdbx_strand_id
1 'polypeptide(L)'
;MATSGLSATEKKVAFSLASVFGLRMMGLFMIMPVFALYGQHLEGFSPLWVGIAIGAYGLTQALLQIPMGILSDKFGRKPIILIGLLVFALGSLVAASAESIYGVVFGRALQGMGAIAAAVLALAADLTRDEQRTKVMAIIGMCIGFSFALSLLVGPVVAEHLGLSGLFFMTAGLALLGMAIVQLLVPNPVHQAPKGDTLAAPAKLMRMLKDPQLFRLDAGIFILHLVLTAVFVALPLDLVDAGLAKEKHWMLYFPAFIGAFFLMVPLIIIGVKRKNTKGMFQVALVIMMLSLTVMALFADNLWLLAFAVLLFFTGFNYLEASLPSLIAKFCPVGEKGSAMGVYSTSQFLGAFCGGILGGGAFQLLGAVGVFVAALILMALWLVLTVGMKNPVLLKSYTLEAQVEGREQAREMASKLSELAGVAEAIVVLEEKVAYLKVDEHFDLREARAVLGSAN
;
A
#
# COMPACT_ATOMS: atom_id res chain seq x y z
N MET A 1 8.78 -27.77 -11.17
CA MET A 1 9.73 -26.79 -10.59
C MET A 1 9.05 -25.44 -10.49
N ALA A 2 8.88 -24.90 -9.27
CA ALA A 2 8.32 -23.56 -9.11
C ALA A 2 9.32 -22.56 -9.71
N THR A 3 8.94 -21.90 -10.80
CA THR A 3 9.74 -20.85 -11.42
C THR A 3 10.03 -19.77 -10.38
N SER A 4 11.30 -19.39 -10.23
CA SER A 4 11.76 -18.41 -9.23
C SER A 4 11.25 -16.98 -9.50
N GLY A 5 10.60 -16.76 -10.65
CA GLY A 5 10.07 -15.48 -11.10
C GLY A 5 8.53 -15.42 -11.17
N LEU A 6 8.04 -14.20 -11.41
CA LEU A 6 6.61 -13.92 -11.62
C LEU A 6 6.10 -14.63 -12.89
N SER A 7 4.94 -15.27 -12.79
CA SER A 7 4.22 -15.80 -13.95
C SER A 7 3.72 -14.68 -14.87
N ALA A 8 3.31 -15.01 -16.09
CA ALA A 8 2.73 -14.01 -17.01
C ALA A 8 1.48 -13.33 -16.39
N THR A 9 0.64 -14.11 -15.69
CA THR A 9 -0.53 -13.60 -14.99
C THR A 9 -0.14 -12.69 -13.83
N GLU A 10 0.83 -13.09 -13.00
CA GLU A 10 1.30 -12.26 -11.88
C GLU A 10 1.94 -10.95 -12.36
N LYS A 11 2.69 -10.97 -13.47
CA LYS A 11 3.20 -9.75 -14.12
C LYS A 11 2.04 -8.85 -14.56
N LYS A 12 1.04 -9.43 -15.25
CA LYS A 12 -0.14 -8.68 -15.70
C LYS A 12 -0.90 -8.05 -14.52
N VAL A 13 -1.10 -8.80 -13.44
CA VAL A 13 -1.72 -8.32 -12.19
C VAL A 13 -0.90 -7.19 -11.59
N ALA A 14 0.40 -7.39 -11.42
CA ALA A 14 1.30 -6.39 -10.86
C ALA A 14 1.26 -5.08 -11.64
N PHE A 15 1.46 -5.14 -12.96
CA PHE A 15 1.45 -3.94 -13.81
C PHE A 15 0.08 -3.28 -13.88
N SER A 16 -1.01 -4.04 -14.07
CA SER A 16 -2.34 -3.44 -14.17
C SER A 16 -2.79 -2.76 -12.87
N LEU A 17 -2.63 -3.42 -11.72
CA LEU A 17 -3.00 -2.85 -10.43
C LEU A 17 -2.05 -1.72 -10.00
N ALA A 18 -0.75 -1.84 -10.27
CA ALA A 18 0.21 -0.76 -10.04
C ALA A 18 -0.15 0.48 -10.86
N SER A 19 -0.47 0.33 -12.15
CA SER A 19 -0.91 1.45 -12.99
C SER A 19 -2.18 2.11 -12.47
N VAL A 20 -3.19 1.34 -12.07
CA VAL A 20 -4.44 1.91 -11.52
C VAL A 20 -4.16 2.73 -10.25
N PHE A 21 -3.33 2.20 -9.36
CA PHE A 21 -2.98 2.88 -8.11
C PHE A 21 -2.10 4.12 -8.38
N GLY A 22 -1.08 3.98 -9.24
CA GLY A 22 -0.19 5.05 -9.65
C GLY A 22 -0.92 6.21 -10.32
N LEU A 23 -1.82 5.93 -11.27
CA LEU A 23 -2.64 6.97 -11.93
C LEU A 23 -3.46 7.79 -10.93
N ARG A 24 -4.10 7.13 -9.95
CA ARG A 24 -4.83 7.79 -8.87
C ARG A 24 -3.89 8.64 -7.99
N MET A 25 -2.76 8.07 -7.58
CA MET A 25 -1.80 8.75 -6.72
C MET A 25 -1.15 9.94 -7.41
N MET A 26 -0.88 9.86 -8.71
CA MET A 26 -0.42 10.99 -9.52
C MET A 26 -1.40 12.15 -9.43
N GLY A 27 -2.70 11.89 -9.62
CA GLY A 27 -3.77 12.90 -9.48
C GLY A 27 -3.76 13.61 -8.13
N LEU A 28 -3.52 12.87 -7.05
CA LEU A 28 -3.34 13.44 -5.71
C LEU A 28 -2.08 14.32 -5.63
N PHE A 29 -0.94 13.79 -6.05
CA PHE A 29 0.37 14.42 -5.84
C PHE A 29 0.55 15.70 -6.65
N MET A 30 -0.01 15.78 -7.86
CA MET A 30 0.09 16.97 -8.73
C MET A 30 -0.53 18.22 -8.10
N ILE A 31 -1.55 18.03 -7.25
CA ILE A 31 -2.29 19.14 -6.65
C ILE A 31 -1.50 19.81 -5.53
N MET A 32 -0.74 19.05 -4.73
CA MET A 32 -0.09 19.57 -3.51
C MET A 32 0.85 20.77 -3.73
N PRO A 33 1.85 20.72 -4.63
CA PRO A 33 2.78 21.84 -4.79
C PRO A 33 2.15 23.05 -5.52
N VAL A 34 1.08 22.82 -6.27
CA VAL A 34 0.48 23.83 -7.14
C VAL A 34 -0.63 24.60 -6.44
N PHE A 35 -1.40 23.96 -5.55
CA PHE A 35 -2.64 24.53 -5.01
C PHE A 35 -2.44 25.90 -4.36
N ALA A 36 -1.39 26.07 -3.56
CA ALA A 36 -1.14 27.32 -2.83
C ALA A 36 -0.81 28.51 -3.76
N LEU A 37 -0.28 28.24 -4.95
CA LEU A 37 0.08 29.26 -5.93
C LEU A 37 -1.10 29.56 -6.85
N TYR A 38 -1.75 28.53 -7.39
CA TYR A 38 -2.77 28.70 -8.41
C TYR A 38 -4.19 28.82 -7.85
N GLY A 39 -4.43 28.53 -6.56
CA GLY A 39 -5.75 28.62 -5.93
C GLY A 39 -6.15 30.03 -5.47
N GLN A 40 -5.26 31.03 -5.55
CA GLN A 40 -5.47 32.37 -4.95
C GLN A 40 -6.66 33.15 -5.53
N HIS A 41 -7.09 32.80 -6.74
CA HIS A 41 -8.23 33.41 -7.42
C HIS A 41 -9.58 32.88 -6.94
N LEU A 42 -9.60 31.78 -6.19
CA LEU A 42 -10.84 31.17 -5.70
C LEU A 42 -11.50 32.05 -4.64
N GLU A 43 -12.81 32.19 -4.72
CA GLU A 43 -13.57 32.89 -3.69
C GLU A 43 -13.37 32.21 -2.32
N GLY A 44 -13.09 33.01 -1.28
CA GLY A 44 -12.86 32.52 0.07
C GLY A 44 -11.48 31.92 0.31
N PHE A 45 -10.53 32.08 -0.62
CA PHE A 45 -9.17 31.57 -0.48
C PHE A 45 -8.50 32.04 0.82
N SER A 46 -7.99 31.07 1.59
CA SER A 46 -7.08 31.32 2.71
C SER A 46 -6.14 30.12 2.86
N PRO A 47 -4.94 30.32 3.45
CA PRO A 47 -4.03 29.20 3.73
C PRO A 47 -4.68 28.09 4.56
N LEU A 48 -5.56 28.45 5.50
CA LEU A 48 -6.35 27.49 6.28
C LEU A 48 -7.23 26.63 5.38
N TRP A 49 -7.96 27.25 4.45
CA TRP A 49 -8.84 26.53 3.52
C TRP A 49 -8.07 25.68 2.51
N VAL A 50 -6.85 26.08 2.11
CA VAL A 50 -5.95 25.21 1.32
C VAL A 50 -5.59 23.95 2.11
N GLY A 51 -5.22 24.13 3.38
CA GLY A 51 -4.96 23.00 4.29
C GLY A 51 -6.17 22.09 4.43
N ILE A 52 -7.37 22.66 4.60
CA ILE A 52 -8.62 21.90 4.65
C ILE A 52 -8.91 21.19 3.32
N ALA A 53 -8.67 21.80 2.16
CA ALA A 53 -8.90 21.17 0.86
C ALA A 53 -7.96 19.98 0.62
N ILE A 54 -6.70 20.08 1.05
CA ILE A 54 -5.75 18.97 0.99
C ILE A 54 -6.14 17.90 2.01
N GLY A 55 -6.48 18.29 3.23
CA GLY A 55 -6.82 17.40 4.35
C GLY A 55 -8.16 16.67 4.19
N ALA A 56 -9.17 17.30 3.60
CA ALA A 56 -10.50 16.73 3.41
C ALA A 56 -10.45 15.44 2.58
N TYR A 57 -9.62 15.41 1.55
CA TYR A 57 -9.33 14.19 0.80
C TYR A 57 -8.77 13.09 1.70
N GLY A 58 -7.73 13.39 2.47
CA GLY A 58 -7.05 12.41 3.32
C GLY A 58 -7.97 11.88 4.41
N LEU A 59 -8.79 12.75 5.00
CA LEU A 59 -9.75 12.42 6.05
C LEU A 59 -10.85 11.48 5.53
N THR A 60 -11.55 11.84 4.45
CA THR A 60 -12.60 10.97 3.90
C THR A 60 -12.03 9.65 3.40
N GLN A 61 -10.82 9.67 2.84
CA GLN A 61 -10.11 8.46 2.44
C GLN A 61 -9.84 7.56 3.65
N ALA A 62 -9.25 8.07 4.73
CA ALA A 62 -8.98 7.28 5.94
C ALA A 62 -10.27 6.71 6.56
N LEU A 63 -11.32 7.53 6.70
CA LEU A 63 -12.59 7.11 7.31
C LEU A 63 -13.30 6.00 6.51
N LEU A 64 -13.23 6.05 5.18
CA LEU A 64 -13.95 5.12 4.32
C LEU A 64 -13.10 3.94 3.84
N GLN A 65 -11.80 3.92 4.15
CA GLN A 65 -10.91 2.86 3.70
C GLN A 65 -11.26 1.48 4.26
N ILE A 66 -11.63 1.40 5.54
CA ILE A 66 -12.13 0.16 6.18
C ILE A 66 -13.49 -0.25 5.61
N PRO A 67 -14.52 0.62 5.58
CA PRO A 67 -15.79 0.31 4.93
C PRO A 67 -15.65 -0.20 3.50
N MET A 68 -14.87 0.47 2.66
CA MET A 68 -14.62 0.05 1.27
C MET A 68 -13.85 -1.27 1.19
N GLY A 69 -12.93 -1.51 2.13
CA GLY A 69 -12.30 -2.82 2.34
C GLY A 69 -13.34 -3.91 2.51
N ILE A 70 -14.19 -3.80 3.54
CA ILE A 70 -15.26 -4.76 3.86
C ILE A 70 -16.23 -4.96 2.69
N LEU A 71 -16.65 -3.86 2.04
CA LEU A 71 -17.52 -3.91 0.87
C LEU A 71 -16.87 -4.69 -0.28
N SER A 72 -15.55 -4.59 -0.44
CA SER A 72 -14.82 -5.31 -1.47
C SER A 72 -14.65 -6.81 -1.18
N ASP A 73 -14.65 -7.23 0.10
CA ASP A 73 -14.72 -8.64 0.48
C ASP A 73 -16.13 -9.19 0.15
N LYS A 74 -17.18 -8.39 0.39
CA LYS A 74 -18.59 -8.80 0.23
C LYS A 74 -19.09 -8.80 -1.22
N PHE A 75 -18.86 -7.72 -1.96
CA PHE A 75 -19.41 -7.50 -3.31
C PHE A 75 -18.39 -7.79 -4.43
N GLY A 76 -17.17 -8.19 -4.04
CA GLY A 76 -16.06 -8.44 -4.95
C GLY A 76 -15.13 -7.24 -5.11
N ARG A 77 -13.84 -7.52 -5.31
CA ARG A 77 -12.78 -6.51 -5.38
C ARG A 77 -12.95 -5.56 -6.56
N LYS A 78 -13.12 -6.11 -7.76
CA LYS A 78 -13.15 -5.36 -9.02
C LYS A 78 -14.29 -4.35 -9.12
N PRO A 79 -15.56 -4.68 -8.77
CA PRO A 79 -16.66 -3.71 -8.75
C PRO A 79 -16.41 -2.54 -7.79
N ILE A 80 -15.90 -2.79 -6.58
CA ILE A 80 -15.63 -1.73 -5.60
C ILE A 80 -14.50 -0.80 -6.07
N ILE A 81 -13.47 -1.33 -6.73
CA ILE A 81 -12.43 -0.49 -7.34
C ILE A 81 -13.02 0.44 -8.41
N LEU A 82 -13.91 -0.08 -9.27
CA LEU A 82 -14.56 0.73 -10.32
C LEU A 82 -15.46 1.82 -9.75
N ILE A 83 -16.26 1.50 -8.74
CA ILE A 83 -17.11 2.48 -8.04
C ILE A 83 -16.24 3.55 -7.39
N GLY A 84 -15.16 3.16 -6.70
CA GLY A 84 -14.25 4.11 -6.07
C GLY A 84 -13.56 5.03 -7.08
N LEU A 85 -13.12 4.52 -8.23
CA LEU A 85 -12.55 5.33 -9.31
C LEU A 85 -13.58 6.28 -9.94
N LEU A 86 -14.83 5.85 -10.09
CA LEU A 86 -15.92 6.69 -10.59
C LEU A 86 -16.21 7.85 -9.63
N VAL A 87 -16.35 7.56 -8.34
CA VAL A 87 -16.54 8.58 -7.29
C VAL A 87 -15.37 9.56 -7.28
N PHE A 88 -14.14 9.05 -7.43
CA PHE A 88 -12.94 9.88 -7.54
C PHE A 88 -12.97 10.79 -8.79
N ALA A 89 -13.38 10.27 -9.95
CA ALA A 89 -13.53 11.08 -11.17
C ALA A 89 -14.59 12.16 -10.99
N LEU A 90 -15.76 11.84 -10.41
CA LEU A 90 -16.83 12.79 -10.15
C LEU A 90 -16.38 13.90 -9.17
N GLY A 91 -15.69 13.54 -8.08
CA GLY A 91 -15.10 14.53 -7.18
C GLY A 91 -14.08 15.44 -7.86
N SER A 92 -13.31 14.90 -8.81
CA SER A 92 -12.37 15.68 -9.62
C SER A 92 -13.11 16.67 -10.52
N LEU A 93 -14.20 16.26 -11.18
CA LEU A 93 -15.00 17.17 -12.01
C LEU A 93 -15.66 18.29 -11.18
N VAL A 94 -16.18 17.95 -9.99
CA VAL A 94 -16.74 18.94 -9.06
C VAL A 94 -15.68 19.98 -8.66
N ALA A 95 -14.46 19.54 -8.33
CA ALA A 95 -13.36 20.46 -8.02
C ALA A 95 -12.89 21.28 -9.23
N ALA A 96 -12.91 20.68 -10.44
CA ALA A 96 -12.52 21.37 -11.68
C ALA A 96 -13.47 22.52 -12.03
N SER A 97 -14.76 22.36 -11.72
CA SER A 97 -15.82 23.33 -12.02
C SER A 97 -16.11 24.29 -10.86
N ALA A 98 -15.32 24.26 -9.77
CA ALA A 98 -15.55 25.09 -8.61
C ALA A 98 -14.93 26.49 -8.76
N GLU A 99 -15.73 27.52 -8.50
CA GLU A 99 -15.30 28.93 -8.48
C GLU A 99 -14.90 29.42 -7.08
N SER A 100 -15.21 28.63 -6.04
CA SER A 100 -14.87 28.92 -4.64
C SER A 100 -14.06 27.78 -4.01
N ILE A 101 -13.29 28.11 -2.98
CA ILE A 101 -12.48 27.11 -2.28
C ILE A 101 -13.35 26.05 -1.59
N TYR A 102 -14.57 26.41 -1.17
CA TYR A 102 -15.52 25.49 -0.56
C TYR A 102 -15.98 24.40 -1.54
N GLY A 103 -16.23 24.77 -2.80
CA GLY A 103 -16.54 23.82 -3.87
C GLY A 103 -15.37 22.85 -4.12
N VAL A 104 -14.14 23.37 -4.11
CA VAL A 104 -12.94 22.53 -4.23
C VAL A 104 -12.81 21.58 -3.03
N VAL A 105 -13.00 22.05 -1.80
CA VAL A 105 -12.99 21.21 -0.58
C VAL A 105 -14.00 20.08 -0.69
N PHE A 106 -15.22 20.37 -1.15
CA PHE A 106 -16.25 19.36 -1.35
C PHE A 106 -15.85 18.34 -2.42
N GLY A 107 -15.33 18.79 -3.57
CA GLY A 107 -14.80 17.89 -4.61
C GLY A 107 -13.64 17.02 -4.11
N ARG A 108 -12.73 17.58 -3.29
CA ARG A 108 -11.62 16.85 -2.65
C ARG A 108 -12.12 15.81 -1.64
N ALA A 109 -13.11 16.16 -0.83
CA ALA A 109 -13.77 15.22 0.08
C ALA A 109 -14.38 14.05 -0.71
N LEU A 110 -15.10 14.34 -1.80
CA LEU A 110 -15.69 13.32 -2.67
C LEU A 110 -14.62 12.44 -3.34
N GLN A 111 -13.51 13.03 -3.80
CA GLN A 111 -12.36 12.27 -4.31
C GLN A 111 -11.85 11.25 -3.27
N GLY A 112 -11.69 11.67 -2.02
CA GLY A 112 -11.22 10.79 -0.95
C GLY A 112 -12.21 9.67 -0.63
N MET A 113 -13.52 9.91 -0.74
CA MET A 113 -14.55 8.88 -0.54
C MET A 113 -14.43 7.70 -1.51
N GLY A 114 -13.88 7.93 -2.70
CA GLY A 114 -13.60 6.90 -3.69
C GLY A 114 -12.44 5.97 -3.30
N ALA A 115 -12.30 5.56 -2.04
CA ALA A 115 -11.15 4.83 -1.49
C ALA A 115 -10.96 3.43 -2.11
N ILE A 116 -9.91 3.22 -2.92
CA ILE A 116 -9.64 1.91 -3.58
C ILE A 116 -8.47 1.13 -2.99
N ALA A 117 -7.62 1.73 -2.14
CA ALA A 117 -6.34 1.15 -1.73
C ALA A 117 -6.48 -0.27 -1.15
N ALA A 118 -7.38 -0.45 -0.19
CA ALA A 118 -7.66 -1.74 0.43
C ALA A 118 -8.08 -2.81 -0.60
N ALA A 119 -8.98 -2.46 -1.52
CA ALA A 119 -9.49 -3.37 -2.53
C ALA A 119 -8.41 -3.75 -3.56
N VAL A 120 -7.57 -2.78 -3.97
CA VAL A 120 -6.44 -3.01 -4.89
C VAL A 120 -5.36 -3.89 -4.25
N LEU A 121 -4.95 -3.59 -3.02
CA LEU A 121 -3.94 -4.38 -2.30
C LEU A 121 -4.45 -5.79 -1.97
N ALA A 122 -5.71 -5.93 -1.58
CA ALA A 122 -6.32 -7.23 -1.37
C ALA A 122 -6.40 -8.03 -2.67
N LEU A 123 -6.82 -7.42 -3.78
CA LEU A 123 -6.87 -8.09 -5.08
C LEU A 123 -5.47 -8.50 -5.59
N ALA A 124 -4.46 -7.65 -5.39
CA ALA A 124 -3.08 -7.98 -5.71
C ALA A 124 -2.60 -9.19 -4.87
N ALA A 125 -2.97 -9.26 -3.60
CA ALA A 125 -2.65 -10.39 -2.74
C ALA A 125 -3.45 -11.67 -3.08
N ASP A 126 -4.69 -11.53 -3.55
CA ASP A 126 -5.55 -12.64 -3.97
C ASP A 126 -5.08 -13.27 -5.29
N LEU A 127 -4.55 -12.48 -6.22
CA LEU A 127 -4.09 -12.92 -7.53
C LEU A 127 -2.60 -13.26 -7.60
N THR A 128 -1.89 -13.26 -6.47
CA THR A 128 -0.44 -13.50 -6.41
C THR A 128 -0.10 -14.58 -5.39
N ARG A 129 0.81 -15.48 -5.78
CA ARG A 129 1.35 -16.52 -4.88
C ARG A 129 2.09 -15.91 -3.70
N ASP A 130 2.01 -16.55 -2.54
CA ASP A 130 2.58 -16.08 -1.27
C ASP A 130 4.07 -15.75 -1.36
N GLU A 131 4.85 -16.49 -2.15
CA GLU A 131 6.30 -16.26 -2.34
C GLU A 131 6.59 -15.04 -3.23
N GLN A 132 5.64 -14.66 -4.08
CA GLN A 132 5.79 -13.56 -5.04
C GLN A 132 5.09 -12.27 -4.59
N ARG A 133 4.20 -12.33 -3.58
CA ARG A 133 3.43 -11.17 -3.08
C ARG A 133 4.30 -9.96 -2.80
N THR A 134 5.42 -10.12 -2.09
CA THR A 134 6.33 -9.00 -1.80
C THR A 134 6.86 -8.32 -3.06
N LYS A 135 7.15 -9.09 -4.13
CA LYS A 135 7.60 -8.53 -5.41
C LYS A 135 6.47 -7.77 -6.13
N VAL A 136 5.24 -8.28 -6.09
CA VAL A 136 4.08 -7.58 -6.67
C VAL A 136 3.77 -6.29 -5.91
N MET A 137 3.80 -6.32 -4.57
CA MET A 137 3.63 -5.13 -3.74
C MET A 137 4.77 -4.13 -3.96
N ALA A 138 6.01 -4.60 -4.17
CA ALA A 138 7.12 -3.74 -4.57
C ALA A 138 6.89 -3.03 -5.90
N ILE A 139 6.33 -3.71 -6.91
CA ILE A 139 5.98 -3.08 -8.20
C ILE A 139 4.89 -2.02 -8.01
N ILE A 140 3.90 -2.27 -7.15
CA ILE A 140 2.86 -1.29 -6.80
C ILE A 140 3.48 -0.07 -6.12
N GLY A 141 4.30 -0.25 -5.08
CA GLY A 141 4.99 0.83 -4.38
C GLY A 141 5.93 1.64 -5.29
N MET A 142 6.62 0.95 -6.21
CA MET A 142 7.46 1.60 -7.24
C MET A 142 6.64 2.51 -8.14
N CYS A 143 5.49 2.04 -8.61
CA CYS A 143 4.61 2.84 -9.45
C CYS A 143 4.08 4.06 -8.69
N ILE A 144 3.73 3.92 -7.41
CA ILE A 144 3.26 5.04 -6.57
C ILE A 144 4.33 6.14 -6.45
N GLY A 145 5.56 5.80 -6.08
CA GLY A 145 6.58 6.85 -5.94
C GLY A 145 7.13 7.34 -7.30
N PHE A 146 7.07 6.54 -8.36
CA PHE A 146 7.29 7.05 -9.72
C PHE A 146 6.22 8.08 -10.10
N SER A 147 4.95 7.80 -9.78
CA SER A 147 3.85 8.76 -9.95
C SER A 147 4.04 10.03 -9.12
N PHE A 148 4.58 9.95 -7.90
CA PHE A 148 4.96 11.13 -7.12
C PHE A 148 6.02 11.95 -7.84
N ALA A 149 7.13 11.34 -8.27
CA ALA A 149 8.19 12.10 -8.93
C ALA A 149 7.73 12.71 -10.27
N LEU A 150 6.96 11.95 -11.06
CA LEU A 150 6.36 12.44 -12.30
C LEU A 150 5.37 13.59 -12.04
N SER A 151 4.64 13.56 -10.92
CA SER A 151 3.69 14.62 -10.55
C SER A 151 4.37 15.96 -10.28
N LEU A 152 5.59 15.96 -9.73
CA LEU A 152 6.36 17.19 -9.47
C LEU A 152 6.82 17.85 -10.77
N LEU A 153 6.97 17.07 -11.84
CA LEU A 153 7.29 17.56 -13.17
C LEU A 153 6.04 18.01 -13.93
N VAL A 154 5.03 17.15 -14.00
CA VAL A 154 3.83 17.37 -14.82
C VAL A 154 2.88 18.40 -14.18
N GLY A 155 2.77 18.40 -12.85
CA GLY A 155 1.85 19.27 -12.11
C GLY A 155 2.04 20.76 -12.42
N PRO A 156 3.24 21.34 -12.21
CA PRO A 156 3.50 22.74 -12.50
C PRO A 156 3.27 23.12 -13.98
N VAL A 157 3.70 22.26 -14.92
CA VAL A 157 3.52 22.49 -16.36
C VAL A 157 2.04 22.56 -16.75
N VAL A 158 1.23 21.63 -16.25
CA VAL A 158 -0.21 21.63 -16.52
C VAL A 158 -0.88 22.84 -15.87
N ALA A 159 -0.47 23.20 -14.66
CA ALA A 159 -1.01 24.36 -13.96
C ALA A 159 -0.70 25.68 -14.67
N GLU A 160 0.51 25.82 -15.22
CA GLU A 160 0.93 27.01 -15.96
C GLU A 160 0.06 27.25 -17.20
N HIS A 161 -0.32 26.20 -17.92
CA HIS A 161 -1.06 26.33 -19.19
C HIS A 161 -2.57 26.19 -19.05
N LEU A 162 -3.05 25.36 -18.12
CA LEU A 162 -4.47 25.02 -17.97
C LEU A 162 -5.06 25.43 -16.61
N GLY A 163 -4.25 26.03 -15.73
CA GLY A 163 -4.67 26.46 -14.40
C GLY A 163 -4.98 25.31 -13.45
N LEU A 164 -5.56 25.66 -12.29
CA LEU A 164 -5.94 24.69 -11.26
C LEU A 164 -7.05 23.74 -11.73
N SER A 165 -8.02 24.24 -12.49
CA SER A 165 -9.12 23.43 -13.05
C SER A 165 -8.60 22.36 -14.03
N GLY A 166 -7.60 22.69 -14.85
CA GLY A 166 -6.93 21.76 -15.76
C GLY A 166 -6.32 20.54 -15.06
N LEU A 167 -5.73 20.73 -13.87
CA LEU A 167 -5.22 19.63 -13.06
C LEU A 167 -6.32 18.65 -12.61
N PHE A 168 -7.47 19.19 -12.22
CA PHE A 168 -8.61 18.38 -11.80
C PHE A 168 -9.26 17.65 -12.99
N PHE A 169 -9.41 18.29 -14.15
CA PHE A 169 -9.86 17.61 -15.37
C PHE A 169 -8.92 16.49 -15.80
N MET A 170 -7.61 16.74 -15.79
CA MET A 170 -6.62 15.69 -16.08
C MET A 170 -6.74 14.54 -15.08
N THR A 171 -6.88 14.84 -13.79
CA THR A 171 -7.07 13.83 -12.74
C THR A 171 -8.33 12.98 -12.97
N ALA A 172 -9.44 13.59 -13.41
CA ALA A 172 -10.64 12.85 -13.81
C ALA A 172 -10.35 11.90 -14.99
N GLY A 173 -9.65 12.38 -16.01
CA GLY A 173 -9.22 11.58 -17.16
C GLY A 173 -8.33 10.38 -16.76
N LEU A 174 -7.37 10.59 -15.86
CA LEU A 174 -6.52 9.50 -15.34
C LEU A 174 -7.35 8.45 -14.57
N ALA A 175 -8.39 8.87 -13.86
CA ALA A 175 -9.28 7.95 -13.15
C ALA A 175 -10.12 7.10 -14.12
N LEU A 176 -10.64 7.70 -15.19
CA LEU A 176 -11.36 6.98 -16.26
C LEU A 176 -10.43 6.00 -16.99
N LEU A 177 -9.18 6.40 -17.26
CA LEU A 177 -8.17 5.50 -17.78
C LEU A 177 -7.91 4.33 -16.82
N GLY A 178 -7.82 4.61 -15.52
CA GLY A 178 -7.74 3.59 -14.47
C GLY A 178 -8.92 2.61 -14.53
N MET A 179 -10.15 3.10 -14.72
CA MET A 179 -11.34 2.25 -14.88
C MET A 179 -11.23 1.33 -16.10
N ALA A 180 -10.76 1.87 -17.25
CA ALA A 180 -10.53 1.07 -18.45
C ALA A 180 -9.48 -0.02 -18.21
N ILE A 181 -8.37 0.30 -17.54
CA ILE A 181 -7.34 -0.69 -17.16
C ILE A 181 -7.94 -1.78 -16.26
N VAL A 182 -8.75 -1.41 -15.26
CA VAL A 182 -9.42 -2.39 -14.39
C VAL A 182 -10.33 -3.30 -15.21
N GLN A 183 -11.17 -2.77 -16.09
CA GLN A 183 -12.10 -3.58 -16.87
C GLN A 183 -11.38 -4.52 -17.83
N LEU A 184 -10.39 -4.02 -18.58
CA LEU A 184 -9.78 -4.71 -19.72
C LEU A 184 -8.55 -5.55 -19.36
N LEU A 185 -7.75 -5.11 -18.38
CA LEU A 185 -6.44 -5.71 -18.10
C LEU A 185 -6.42 -6.52 -16.80
N VAL A 186 -7.16 -6.10 -15.76
CA VAL A 186 -7.17 -6.81 -14.48
C VAL A 186 -7.93 -8.14 -14.63
N PRO A 187 -7.27 -9.29 -14.41
CA PRO A 187 -7.94 -10.59 -14.46
C PRO A 187 -9.09 -10.67 -13.47
N ASN A 188 -10.17 -11.35 -13.86
CA ASN A 188 -11.25 -11.61 -12.92
C ASN A 188 -10.78 -12.70 -11.94
N PRO A 189 -10.78 -12.45 -10.63
CA PRO A 189 -10.46 -13.48 -9.65
C PRO A 189 -11.49 -14.60 -9.75
N VAL A 190 -11.03 -15.81 -10.07
CA VAL A 190 -11.83 -17.03 -10.01
C VAL A 190 -11.59 -17.62 -8.63
N HIS A 191 -12.27 -17.10 -7.61
CA HIS A 191 -12.35 -17.74 -6.31
C HIS A 191 -13.67 -17.38 -5.64
N GLN A 192 -14.54 -18.38 -5.51
CA GLN A 192 -15.70 -18.35 -4.62
C GLN A 192 -15.20 -18.67 -3.20
N ALA A 193 -14.76 -17.66 -2.46
CA ALA A 193 -14.71 -17.83 -1.01
C ALA A 193 -16.13 -18.16 -0.54
N PRO A 194 -16.34 -19.15 0.35
CA PRO A 194 -17.65 -19.40 0.93
C PRO A 194 -18.21 -18.08 1.44
N LYS A 195 -19.47 -17.78 1.15
CA LYS A 195 -20.21 -16.63 1.71
C LYS A 195 -20.42 -16.81 3.22
N GLY A 196 -19.39 -17.16 3.98
CA GLY A 196 -19.42 -17.29 5.43
C GLY A 196 -19.34 -15.91 6.06
N ASP A 197 -20.38 -15.55 6.83
CA ASP A 197 -20.53 -14.32 7.62
C ASP A 197 -19.57 -13.19 7.24
N THR A 198 -19.78 -12.64 6.04
CA THR A 198 -19.03 -11.51 5.46
C THR A 198 -19.44 -10.17 6.05
N LEU A 199 -20.31 -10.18 7.08
CA LEU A 199 -20.31 -9.08 8.02
C LEU A 199 -18.97 -9.17 8.74
N ALA A 200 -18.08 -8.21 8.50
CA ALA A 200 -17.16 -7.81 9.55
C ALA A 200 -18.05 -7.37 10.73
N ALA A 201 -18.48 -8.34 11.54
CA ALA A 201 -19.05 -8.05 12.83
C ALA A 201 -18.00 -7.13 13.48
N PRO A 202 -18.37 -5.99 14.07
CA PRO A 202 -17.43 -5.12 14.76
C PRO A 202 -16.46 -5.89 15.67
N ALA A 203 -16.90 -7.04 16.21
CA ALA A 203 -16.09 -8.04 16.90
C ALA A 203 -14.89 -8.61 16.10
N LYS A 204 -15.05 -8.94 14.81
CA LYS A 204 -13.96 -9.41 13.92
C LYS A 204 -12.92 -8.31 13.68
N LEU A 205 -13.36 -7.10 13.35
CA LEU A 205 -12.46 -5.95 13.17
C LEU A 205 -11.69 -5.65 14.47
N MET A 206 -12.39 -5.67 15.61
CA MET A 206 -11.77 -5.51 16.92
C MET A 206 -10.78 -6.63 17.23
N ARG A 207 -11.07 -7.88 16.84
CA ARG A 207 -10.14 -9.00 16.98
C ARG A 207 -8.88 -8.78 16.13
N MET A 208 -9.00 -8.28 14.91
CA MET A 208 -7.86 -7.97 14.04
C MET A 208 -6.99 -6.85 14.62
N LEU A 209 -7.61 -5.78 15.12
CA LEU A 209 -6.90 -4.68 15.80
C LEU A 209 -6.18 -5.14 17.08
N LYS A 210 -6.72 -6.16 17.76
CA LYS A 210 -6.10 -6.78 18.94
C LYS A 210 -5.10 -7.89 18.60
N ASP A 211 -5.05 -8.35 17.35
CA ASP A 211 -4.08 -9.35 16.94
C ASP A 211 -2.68 -8.76 17.05
N PRO A 212 -1.78 -9.34 17.86
CA PRO A 212 -0.49 -8.73 18.09
C PRO A 212 0.38 -8.64 16.83
N GLN A 213 0.24 -9.56 15.86
CA GLN A 213 1.03 -9.49 14.62
C GLN A 213 0.48 -8.38 13.71
N LEU A 214 -0.84 -8.32 13.51
CA LEU A 214 -1.45 -7.27 12.67
C LEU A 214 -1.22 -5.88 13.27
N PHE A 215 -1.43 -5.70 14.58
CA PHE A 215 -1.18 -4.43 15.27
C PHE A 215 0.25 -3.92 15.05
N ARG A 216 1.27 -4.79 15.10
CA ARG A 216 2.66 -4.37 14.86
C ARG A 216 2.91 -3.90 13.42
N LEU A 217 2.22 -4.49 12.46
CA LEU A 217 2.33 -4.11 11.05
C LEU A 217 1.56 -2.81 10.77
N ASP A 218 0.38 -2.65 11.37
CA ASP A 218 -0.44 -1.43 11.28
C ASP A 218 0.23 -0.23 11.96
N ALA A 219 0.78 -0.44 13.17
CA ALA A 219 1.63 0.56 13.84
C ALA A 219 2.88 0.87 13.00
N GLY A 220 3.44 -0.14 12.34
CA GLY A 220 4.60 0.02 11.48
C GLY A 220 4.34 0.91 10.26
N ILE A 221 3.26 0.66 9.52
CA ILE A 221 2.92 1.50 8.35
C ILE A 221 2.56 2.94 8.77
N PHE A 222 1.89 3.09 9.92
CA PHE A 222 1.61 4.40 10.50
C PHE A 222 2.92 5.16 10.77
N ILE A 223 3.88 4.55 11.47
CA ILE A 223 5.18 5.17 11.76
C ILE A 223 5.94 5.45 10.46
N LEU A 224 5.96 4.52 9.52
CA LEU A 224 6.65 4.67 8.24
C LEU A 224 6.18 5.92 7.48
N HIS A 225 4.86 6.12 7.40
CA HIS A 225 4.28 7.27 6.70
C HIS A 225 4.34 8.57 7.51
N LEU A 226 4.23 8.49 8.83
CA LEU A 226 4.49 9.63 9.70
C LEU A 226 5.91 10.16 9.49
N VAL A 227 6.90 9.28 9.54
CA VAL A 227 8.31 9.60 9.33
C VAL A 227 8.55 10.12 7.90
N LEU A 228 7.99 9.48 6.87
CA LEU A 228 8.06 9.98 5.50
C LEU A 228 7.57 11.43 5.40
N THR A 229 6.34 11.70 5.86
CA THR A 229 5.76 13.03 5.73
C THR A 229 6.53 14.06 6.57
N ALA A 230 6.94 13.72 7.79
CA ALA A 230 7.74 14.60 8.64
C ALA A 230 9.09 14.95 8.00
N VAL A 231 9.81 13.96 7.45
CA VAL A 231 11.08 14.20 6.73
C VAL A 231 10.88 15.15 5.56
N PHE A 232 9.78 15.00 4.80
CA PHE A 232 9.47 15.88 3.67
C PHE A 232 9.03 17.30 4.05
N VAL A 233 8.75 17.57 5.33
CA VAL A 233 8.56 18.95 5.82
C VAL A 233 9.91 19.66 5.99
N ALA A 234 10.94 18.95 6.45
CA ALA A 234 12.25 19.54 6.77
C ALA A 234 13.25 19.46 5.60
N LEU A 235 13.41 18.28 4.99
CA LEU A 235 14.46 17.97 4.02
C LEU A 235 14.52 18.92 2.81
N PRO A 236 13.41 19.37 2.19
CA PRO A 236 13.50 20.31 1.08
C PRO A 236 14.17 21.65 1.47
N LEU A 237 14.03 22.08 2.73
CA LEU A 237 14.65 23.31 3.21
C LEU A 237 16.15 23.11 3.40
N ASP A 238 16.57 22.01 4.02
CA ASP A 238 17.98 21.67 4.17
C ASP A 238 18.68 21.50 2.81
N LEU A 239 17.98 20.96 1.80
CA LEU A 239 18.52 20.87 0.44
C LEU A 239 18.78 22.24 -0.17
N VAL A 240 17.93 23.23 0.10
CA VAL A 240 18.14 24.61 -0.35
C VAL A 240 19.33 25.23 0.39
N ASP A 241 19.41 25.03 1.70
CA ASP A 241 20.51 25.53 2.53
C ASP A 241 21.85 24.89 2.14
N ALA A 242 21.84 23.62 1.71
CA ALA A 242 22.98 22.90 1.15
C ALA A 242 23.30 23.27 -0.32
N GLY A 243 22.57 24.22 -0.92
CA GLY A 243 22.86 24.79 -2.24
C GLY A 243 22.06 24.20 -3.43
N LEU A 244 21.06 23.35 -3.19
CA LEU A 244 20.18 22.81 -4.24
C LEU A 244 18.84 23.55 -4.28
N ALA A 245 18.66 24.38 -5.31
CA ALA A 245 17.42 25.11 -5.56
C ALA A 245 16.19 24.18 -5.63
N LYS A 246 15.02 24.68 -5.19
CA LYS A 246 13.77 23.92 -5.06
C LYS A 246 13.34 23.28 -6.39
N GLU A 247 13.51 24.00 -7.48
CA GLU A 247 13.17 23.58 -8.84
C GLU A 247 14.06 22.44 -9.33
N LYS A 248 15.21 22.20 -8.69
CA LYS A 248 16.16 21.14 -9.02
C LYS A 248 16.08 19.95 -8.07
N HIS A 249 15.22 19.97 -7.04
CA HIS A 249 15.08 18.86 -6.10
C HIS A 249 14.74 17.53 -6.77
N TRP A 250 13.98 17.55 -7.87
CA TRP A 250 13.68 16.35 -8.65
C TRP A 250 14.94 15.65 -9.17
N MET A 251 16.03 16.38 -9.44
CA MET A 251 17.31 15.82 -9.91
C MET A 251 17.98 14.96 -8.84
N LEU A 252 17.65 15.16 -7.56
CA LEU A 252 18.11 14.34 -6.44
C LEU A 252 17.09 13.24 -6.12
N TYR A 253 15.81 13.62 -5.92
CA TYR A 253 14.79 12.68 -5.50
C TYR A 253 14.54 11.57 -6.51
N PHE A 254 14.48 11.89 -7.82
CA PHE A 254 14.18 10.89 -8.83
C PHE A 254 15.28 9.82 -8.98
N PRO A 255 16.57 10.16 -9.14
CA PRO A 255 17.63 9.16 -9.18
C PRO A 255 17.79 8.40 -7.86
N ALA A 256 17.65 9.07 -6.72
CA ALA A 256 17.73 8.40 -5.41
C ALA A 256 16.60 7.39 -5.22
N PHE A 257 15.37 7.75 -5.63
CA PHE A 257 14.22 6.85 -5.59
C PHE A 257 14.44 5.63 -6.49
N ILE A 258 14.88 5.81 -7.75
CA ILE A 258 15.18 4.71 -8.68
C ILE A 258 16.34 3.84 -8.16
N GLY A 259 17.43 4.44 -7.69
CA GLY A 259 18.57 3.73 -7.11
C GLY A 259 18.16 2.87 -5.92
N ALA A 260 17.29 3.40 -5.05
CA ALA A 260 16.76 2.68 -3.89
C ALA A 260 15.98 1.41 -4.27
N PHE A 261 15.32 1.37 -5.44
CA PHE A 261 14.68 0.13 -5.91
C PHE A 261 15.69 -0.97 -6.19
N PHE A 262 16.79 -0.64 -6.85
CA PHE A 262 17.83 -1.63 -7.10
C PHE A 262 18.46 -2.12 -5.80
N LEU A 263 18.64 -1.22 -4.83
CA LEU A 263 19.22 -1.56 -3.53
C LEU A 263 18.28 -2.37 -2.63
N MET A 264 16.95 -2.23 -2.75
CA MET A 264 16.02 -3.05 -1.95
C MET A 264 15.89 -4.50 -2.45
N VAL A 265 16.15 -4.76 -3.74
CA VAL A 265 15.98 -6.10 -4.35
C VAL A 265 16.82 -7.17 -3.64
N PRO A 266 18.12 -6.95 -3.31
CA PRO A 266 18.89 -7.86 -2.48
C PRO A 266 18.22 -8.18 -1.14
N LEU A 267 17.63 -7.21 -0.43
CA LEU A 267 16.93 -7.47 0.83
C LEU A 267 15.73 -8.41 0.62
N ILE A 268 14.97 -8.22 -0.46
CA ILE A 268 13.84 -9.12 -0.81
C ILE A 268 14.36 -10.52 -1.09
N ILE A 269 15.39 -10.66 -1.93
CA ILE A 269 15.94 -11.96 -2.33
C ILE A 269 16.51 -12.71 -1.12
N ILE A 270 17.30 -12.02 -0.28
CA ILE A 270 17.92 -12.62 0.91
C ILE A 270 16.84 -13.03 1.92
N GLY A 271 15.84 -12.16 2.16
CA GLY A 271 14.74 -12.44 3.08
C GLY A 271 13.96 -13.69 2.70
N VAL A 272 13.63 -13.83 1.41
CA VAL A 272 12.93 -15.02 0.88
C VAL A 272 13.82 -16.26 0.93
N LYS A 273 15.06 -16.18 0.41
CA LYS A 273 15.98 -17.34 0.36
C LYS A 273 16.32 -17.89 1.74
N ARG A 274 16.50 -17.01 2.74
CA ARG A 274 16.84 -17.39 4.11
C ARG A 274 15.61 -17.62 5.00
N LYS A 275 14.39 -17.49 4.46
CA LYS A 275 13.13 -17.52 5.22
C LYS A 275 13.14 -16.60 6.44
N ASN A 276 13.87 -15.49 6.34
CA ASN A 276 14.10 -14.55 7.43
C ASN A 276 13.61 -13.16 7.04
N THR A 277 12.31 -13.06 6.75
CA THR A 277 11.65 -11.81 6.40
C THR A 277 11.73 -10.80 7.54
N LYS A 278 11.59 -11.27 8.80
CA LYS A 278 11.76 -10.43 10.00
C LYS A 278 13.14 -9.78 10.06
N GLY A 279 14.21 -10.54 9.85
CA GLY A 279 15.56 -10.01 9.92
C GLY A 279 15.80 -8.92 8.87
N MET A 280 15.35 -9.14 7.63
CA MET A 280 15.48 -8.12 6.57
C MET A 280 14.62 -6.88 6.83
N PHE A 281 13.45 -7.05 7.45
CA PHE A 281 12.62 -5.95 7.93
C PHE A 281 13.37 -5.09 8.95
N GLN A 282 14.02 -5.71 9.94
CA GLN A 282 14.83 -5.01 10.94
C GLN A 282 16.05 -4.30 10.31
N VAL A 283 16.71 -4.95 9.34
CA VAL A 283 17.81 -4.32 8.58
C VAL A 283 17.31 -3.06 7.86
N ALA A 284 16.14 -3.09 7.22
CA ALA A 284 15.58 -1.91 6.57
C ALA A 284 15.28 -0.76 7.55
N LEU A 285 14.79 -1.07 8.76
CA LEU A 285 14.63 -0.06 9.81
C LEU A 285 15.97 0.57 10.21
N VAL A 286 17.02 -0.24 10.39
CA VAL A 286 18.36 0.25 10.71
C VAL A 286 18.92 1.12 9.59
N ILE A 287 18.70 0.77 8.32
CA ILE A 287 19.08 1.59 7.16
C ILE A 287 18.39 2.96 7.21
N MET A 288 17.09 3.01 7.52
CA MET A 288 16.36 4.28 7.69
C MET A 288 16.86 5.08 8.89
N MET A 289 17.16 4.43 10.03
CA MET A 289 17.74 5.10 11.19
C MET A 289 19.11 5.72 10.87
N LEU A 290 19.95 5.02 10.12
CA LEU A 290 21.23 5.55 9.64
C LEU A 290 21.01 6.76 8.74
N SER A 291 20.06 6.67 7.80
CA SER A 291 19.69 7.82 6.96
C SER A 291 19.27 9.03 7.78
N LEU A 292 18.36 8.86 8.74
CA LEU A 292 17.87 9.96 9.58
C LEU A 292 19.00 10.57 10.42
N THR A 293 19.93 9.73 10.89
CA THR A 293 21.13 10.20 11.61
C THR A 293 22.03 11.03 10.70
N VAL A 294 22.25 10.60 9.45
CA VAL A 294 23.04 11.37 8.48
C VAL A 294 22.37 12.71 8.15
N MET A 295 21.05 12.73 7.95
CA MET A 295 20.30 13.97 7.73
C MET A 295 20.40 14.93 8.94
N ALA A 296 20.31 14.41 10.16
CA ALA A 296 20.40 15.21 11.38
C ALA A 296 21.80 15.82 11.64
N LEU A 297 22.86 15.10 11.26
CA LEU A 297 24.24 15.50 11.57
C LEU A 297 24.94 16.27 10.43
N PHE A 298 24.49 16.10 9.18
CA PHE A 298 25.17 16.59 7.99
C PHE A 298 24.25 17.38 7.05
N ALA A 299 23.36 18.20 7.61
CA ALA A 299 22.40 19.01 6.85
C ALA A 299 23.06 19.95 5.83
N ASP A 300 24.26 20.46 6.12
CA ASP A 300 24.94 21.42 5.23
C ASP A 300 25.66 20.75 4.03
N ASN A 301 25.69 19.42 3.95
CA ASN A 301 26.44 18.68 2.93
C ASN A 301 25.51 17.98 1.93
N LEU A 302 25.37 18.57 0.74
CA LEU A 302 24.47 18.07 -0.30
C LEU A 302 24.72 16.61 -0.71
N TRP A 303 25.98 16.15 -0.75
CA TRP A 303 26.29 14.77 -1.15
C TRP A 303 25.92 13.77 -0.06
N LEU A 304 26.14 14.12 1.20
CA LEU A 304 25.72 13.29 2.34
C LEU A 304 24.20 13.26 2.47
N LEU A 305 23.51 14.38 2.20
CA LEU A 305 22.05 14.41 2.09
C LEU A 305 21.55 13.53 0.93
N ALA A 306 22.15 13.61 -0.25
CA ALA A 306 21.79 12.77 -1.38
C ALA A 306 21.95 11.27 -1.06
N PHE A 307 23.06 10.91 -0.41
CA PHE A 307 23.30 9.54 0.06
C PHE A 307 22.29 9.12 1.13
N ALA A 308 21.96 10.00 2.08
CA ALA A 308 20.94 9.73 3.08
C ALA A 308 19.58 9.48 2.42
N VAL A 309 19.15 10.33 1.47
CA VAL A 309 17.88 10.14 0.74
C VAL A 309 17.83 8.80 0.01
N LEU A 310 18.94 8.35 -0.60
CA LEU A 310 19.04 7.03 -1.20
C LEU A 310 18.84 5.90 -0.17
N LEU A 311 19.47 6.00 1.01
CA LEU A 311 19.28 5.03 2.10
C LEU A 311 17.85 5.06 2.64
N PHE A 312 17.30 6.25 2.87
CA PHE A 312 15.93 6.46 3.33
C PHE A 312 14.95 5.72 2.42
N PHE A 313 15.03 5.99 1.10
CA PHE A 313 14.15 5.33 0.13
C PHE A 313 14.42 3.84 0.01
N THR A 314 15.66 3.37 0.21
CA THR A 314 15.96 1.93 0.17
C THR A 314 15.21 1.18 1.27
N GLY A 315 15.30 1.69 2.51
CA GLY A 315 14.58 1.12 3.64
C GLY A 315 13.07 1.31 3.51
N PHE A 316 12.63 2.51 3.13
CA PHE A 316 11.22 2.84 2.94
C PHE A 316 10.57 1.93 1.88
N ASN A 317 11.14 1.83 0.68
CA ASN A 317 10.56 1.03 -0.41
C ASN A 317 10.52 -0.47 -0.06
N TYR A 318 11.53 -0.97 0.66
CA TYR A 318 11.52 -2.35 1.15
C TYR A 318 10.37 -2.59 2.15
N LEU A 319 10.22 -1.71 3.13
CA LEU A 319 9.19 -1.81 4.18
C LEU A 319 7.79 -1.64 3.56
N GLU A 320 7.63 -0.69 2.65
CA GLU A 320 6.39 -0.41 1.92
C GLU A 320 5.93 -1.62 1.10
N ALA A 321 6.85 -2.34 0.46
CA ALA A 321 6.55 -3.57 -0.24
C ALA A 321 6.23 -4.75 0.71
N SER A 322 6.89 -4.78 1.86
CA SER A 322 6.86 -5.91 2.78
C SER A 322 5.63 -5.91 3.69
N LEU A 323 5.24 -4.76 4.22
CA LEU A 323 4.11 -4.60 5.15
C LEU A 323 2.79 -5.16 4.61
N PRO A 324 2.26 -4.74 3.44
CA PRO A 324 1.00 -5.27 2.93
C PRO A 324 1.14 -6.76 2.59
N SER A 325 2.32 -7.21 2.12
CA SER A 325 2.57 -8.63 1.89
C SER A 325 2.54 -9.45 3.18
N LEU A 326 2.99 -8.92 4.32
CA LEU A 326 2.96 -9.58 5.62
C LEU A 326 1.54 -9.61 6.17
N ILE A 327 0.81 -8.49 6.08
CA ILE A 327 -0.60 -8.42 6.49
C ILE A 327 -1.44 -9.46 5.74
N ALA A 328 -1.24 -9.59 4.43
CA ALA A 328 -1.91 -10.61 3.62
C ALA A 328 -1.58 -12.06 4.03
N LYS A 329 -0.40 -12.30 4.64
CA LYS A 329 0.04 -13.64 5.09
C LYS A 329 -0.44 -13.98 6.50
N PHE A 330 -0.60 -12.98 7.37
CA PHE A 330 -1.11 -13.18 8.73
C PHE A 330 -2.64 -13.12 8.82
N CYS A 331 -3.30 -12.52 7.83
CA CYS A 331 -4.76 -12.43 7.81
C CYS A 331 -5.42 -13.77 7.41
N PRO A 332 -6.51 -14.18 8.09
CA PRO A 332 -7.35 -15.30 7.68
C PRO A 332 -7.93 -15.14 6.26
N VAL A 333 -8.33 -16.26 5.65
CA VAL A 333 -8.99 -16.26 4.34
C VAL A 333 -10.32 -15.53 4.39
N GLY A 334 -10.60 -14.71 3.37
CA GLY A 334 -11.84 -13.95 3.26
C GLY A 334 -11.90 -12.65 4.05
N GLU A 335 -10.86 -12.30 4.82
CA GLU A 335 -10.80 -11.05 5.62
C GLU A 335 -9.72 -10.06 5.13
N LYS A 336 -9.05 -10.37 4.01
CA LYS A 336 -7.89 -9.61 3.52
C LYS A 336 -8.23 -8.15 3.19
N GLY A 337 -9.41 -7.85 2.64
CA GLY A 337 -9.73 -6.45 2.32
C GLY A 337 -10.07 -5.64 3.56
N SER A 338 -10.61 -6.28 4.61
CA SER A 338 -10.75 -5.65 5.93
C SER A 338 -9.38 -5.36 6.54
N ALA A 339 -8.44 -6.33 6.51
CA ALA A 339 -7.07 -6.14 6.98
C ALA A 339 -6.34 -5.02 6.22
N MET A 340 -6.40 -5.06 4.89
CA MET A 340 -5.84 -4.02 4.03
C MET A 340 -6.53 -2.67 4.23
N GLY A 341 -7.79 -2.67 4.66
CA GLY A 341 -8.53 -1.48 5.09
C GLY A 341 -7.94 -0.84 6.33
N VAL A 342 -7.68 -1.64 7.39
CA VAL A 342 -7.01 -1.17 8.62
C VAL A 342 -5.60 -0.67 8.32
N TYR A 343 -4.84 -1.44 7.54
CA TYR A 343 -3.50 -1.06 7.06
C TYR A 343 -3.51 0.30 6.36
N SER A 344 -4.36 0.45 5.34
CA SER A 344 -4.41 1.67 4.54
C SER A 344 -4.94 2.86 5.36
N THR A 345 -5.84 2.62 6.32
CA THR A 345 -6.27 3.66 7.27
C THR A 345 -5.10 4.13 8.12
N SER A 346 -4.34 3.20 8.68
CA SER A 346 -3.14 3.48 9.49
C SER A 346 -2.08 4.21 8.66
N GLN A 347 -1.91 3.84 7.39
CA GLN A 347 -1.04 4.52 6.42
C GLN A 347 -1.40 6.00 6.25
N PHE A 348 -2.66 6.30 5.92
CA PHE A 348 -3.10 7.68 5.70
C PHE A 348 -3.14 8.50 6.98
N LEU A 349 -3.52 7.90 8.11
CA LEU A 349 -3.47 8.57 9.41
C LEU A 349 -2.03 8.88 9.82
N GLY A 350 -1.09 7.96 9.53
CA GLY A 350 0.35 8.18 9.71
C GLY A 350 0.84 9.39 8.93
N ALA A 351 0.54 9.47 7.63
CA ALA A 351 0.90 10.61 6.80
C ALA A 351 0.29 11.94 7.32
N PHE A 352 -0.99 11.93 7.71
CA PHE A 352 -1.65 13.10 8.29
C PHE A 352 -0.97 13.57 9.59
N CYS A 353 -0.74 12.65 10.54
CA CYS A 353 -0.02 12.94 11.77
C CYS A 353 1.43 13.39 11.50
N GLY A 354 2.10 12.83 10.49
CA GLY A 354 3.45 13.22 10.09
C GLY A 354 3.54 14.66 9.61
N GLY A 355 2.53 15.13 8.87
CA GLY A 355 2.45 16.54 8.47
C GLY A 355 2.29 17.48 9.66
N ILE A 356 1.36 17.17 10.57
CA ILE A 356 1.08 18.01 11.75
C ILE A 356 2.26 17.99 12.73
N LEU A 357 2.69 16.79 13.15
CA LEU A 357 3.76 16.64 14.13
C LEU A 357 5.12 17.03 13.55
N GLY A 358 5.36 16.75 12.27
CA GLY A 358 6.56 17.21 11.56
C GLY A 358 6.63 18.72 11.43
N GLY A 359 5.52 19.38 11.07
CA GLY A 359 5.43 20.85 11.04
C GLY A 359 5.62 21.48 12.41
N GLY A 360 4.97 20.94 13.45
CA GLY A 360 5.14 21.41 14.82
C GLY A 360 6.56 21.21 15.35
N ALA A 361 7.17 20.04 15.10
CA ALA A 361 8.55 19.77 15.46
C ALA A 361 9.52 20.70 14.71
N PHE A 362 9.30 20.95 13.42
CA PHE A 362 10.10 21.89 12.64
C PHE A 362 10.01 23.31 13.21
N GLN A 363 8.80 23.77 13.56
CA GLN A 363 8.59 25.09 14.13
C GLN A 363 9.28 25.29 15.49
N LEU A 364 9.28 24.26 16.34
CA LEU A 364 9.81 24.35 17.71
C LEU A 364 11.30 24.00 17.81
N LEU A 365 11.78 23.05 16.99
CA LEU A 365 13.09 22.41 17.13
C LEU A 365 13.93 22.44 15.83
N GLY A 366 13.42 23.03 14.75
CA GLY A 366 14.07 23.06 13.44
C GLY A 366 14.14 21.70 12.74
N ALA A 367 14.85 21.65 11.61
CA ALA A 367 15.02 20.43 10.81
C ALA A 367 15.64 19.27 11.59
N VAL A 368 16.70 19.55 12.36
CA VAL A 368 17.39 18.57 13.21
C VAL A 368 16.41 17.92 14.19
N GLY A 369 15.55 18.70 14.82
CA GLY A 369 14.53 18.19 15.75
C GLY A 369 13.54 17.23 15.09
N VAL A 370 13.16 17.50 13.84
CA VAL A 370 12.30 16.60 13.04
C VAL A 370 12.98 15.25 12.82
N PHE A 371 14.25 15.25 12.37
CA PHE A 371 14.98 14.00 12.12
C PHE A 371 15.25 13.21 13.40
N VAL A 372 15.55 13.88 14.51
CA VAL A 372 15.72 13.23 15.83
C VAL A 372 14.41 12.63 16.32
N ALA A 373 13.29 13.34 16.21
CA ALA A 373 11.97 12.80 16.57
C ALA A 373 11.61 11.58 15.70
N ALA A 374 11.87 11.65 14.39
CA ALA A 374 11.72 10.52 13.49
C ALA A 374 12.61 9.33 13.88
N LEU A 375 13.87 9.58 14.26
CA LEU A 375 14.80 8.53 14.71
C LEU A 375 14.30 7.82 15.96
N ILE A 376 13.72 8.55 16.92
CA ILE A 376 13.10 7.98 18.13
C ILE A 376 11.91 7.08 17.74
N LEU A 377 11.04 7.54 16.83
CA LEU A 377 9.91 6.73 16.36
C LEU A 377 10.38 5.44 15.65
N MET A 378 11.45 5.53 14.85
CA MET A 378 12.04 4.35 14.19
C MET A 378 12.66 3.38 15.20
N ALA A 379 13.30 3.87 16.27
CA ALA A 379 13.82 3.05 17.35
C ALA A 379 12.68 2.33 18.11
N LEU A 380 11.59 3.05 18.41
CA LEU A 380 10.38 2.45 19.00
C LEU A 380 9.79 1.36 18.11
N TRP A 381 9.72 1.60 16.80
CA TRP A 381 9.25 0.61 15.84
C TRP A 381 10.17 -0.63 15.79
N LEU A 382 11.49 -0.43 15.85
CA LEU A 382 12.45 -1.54 15.92
C LEU A 382 12.19 -2.40 17.17
N VAL A 383 11.90 -1.81 18.33
CA VAL A 383 11.52 -2.55 19.55
C VAL A 383 10.21 -3.32 19.34
N LEU A 384 9.20 -2.72 18.69
CA LEU A 384 7.93 -3.42 18.38
C LEU A 384 8.15 -4.68 17.54
N THR A 385 9.17 -4.71 16.69
CA THR A 385 9.47 -5.87 15.83
C THR A 385 10.04 -7.07 16.59
N VAL A 386 10.48 -6.92 17.84
CA VAL A 386 11.02 -8.04 18.64
C VAL A 386 9.98 -9.15 18.77
N GLY A 387 8.70 -8.80 18.96
CA GLY A 387 7.58 -9.75 19.03
C GLY A 387 7.03 -10.23 17.68
N MET A 388 7.60 -9.79 16.56
CA MET A 388 7.16 -10.20 15.22
C MET A 388 7.61 -11.64 14.93
N LYS A 389 6.73 -12.43 14.30
CA LYS A 389 7.04 -13.79 13.85
C LYS A 389 7.38 -13.79 12.36
N ASN A 390 8.18 -14.76 11.91
CA ASN A 390 8.33 -14.98 10.48
C ASN A 390 7.05 -15.65 9.95
N PRO A 391 6.49 -15.19 8.81
CA PRO A 391 5.35 -15.86 8.20
C PRO A 391 5.77 -17.24 7.70
N VAL A 392 4.91 -18.23 7.90
CA VAL A 392 5.09 -19.55 7.29
C VAL A 392 4.82 -19.42 5.79
N LEU A 393 5.77 -19.84 4.96
CA LEU A 393 5.58 -19.85 3.51
C LEU A 393 4.73 -21.08 3.16
N LEU A 394 3.45 -20.84 2.88
CA LEU A 394 2.53 -21.89 2.46
C LEU A 394 2.44 -21.91 0.94
N LYS A 395 2.53 -23.11 0.36
CA LYS A 395 2.21 -23.39 -1.03
C LYS A 395 0.73 -23.73 -1.14
N SER A 396 0.11 -23.28 -2.22
CA SER A 396 -1.27 -23.66 -2.54
C SER A 396 -1.28 -24.80 -3.55
N TYR A 397 -2.02 -25.86 -3.25
CA TYR A 397 -2.34 -26.94 -4.18
C TYR A 397 -3.84 -26.96 -4.46
N THR A 398 -4.18 -27.23 -5.72
CA THR A 398 -5.55 -27.48 -6.16
C THR A 398 -5.56 -28.91 -6.70
N LEU A 399 -6.30 -29.79 -6.03
CA LEU A 399 -6.36 -31.21 -6.33
C LEU A 399 -7.79 -31.59 -6.66
N GLU A 400 -7.97 -32.47 -7.65
CA GLU A 400 -9.28 -33.04 -7.94
C GLU A 400 -9.74 -33.92 -6.77
N ALA A 401 -11.02 -33.83 -6.41
CA ALA A 401 -11.60 -34.51 -5.27
C ALA A 401 -12.78 -35.39 -5.73
N GLN A 402 -12.73 -36.68 -5.46
CA GLN A 402 -13.87 -37.58 -5.73
C GLN A 402 -14.91 -37.45 -4.61
N VAL A 403 -15.76 -36.42 -4.71
CA VAL A 403 -16.75 -36.10 -3.68
C VAL A 403 -18.16 -35.97 -4.28
N GLU A 404 -19.14 -36.61 -3.63
CA GLU A 404 -20.54 -36.64 -4.10
C GLU A 404 -21.53 -36.01 -3.10
N GLY A 405 -21.13 -35.81 -1.84
CA GLY A 405 -22.00 -35.29 -0.78
C GLY A 405 -21.32 -34.31 0.18
N ARG A 406 -22.14 -33.48 0.86
CA ARG A 406 -21.65 -32.47 1.81
C ARG A 406 -21.00 -33.05 3.07
N GLU A 407 -21.49 -34.17 3.59
CA GLU A 407 -20.84 -34.84 4.72
C GLU A 407 -19.48 -35.41 4.34
N GLN A 408 -19.40 -36.06 3.18
CA GLN A 408 -18.14 -36.60 2.64
C GLN A 408 -17.10 -35.48 2.40
N ALA A 409 -17.54 -34.32 1.89
CA ALA A 409 -16.67 -33.15 1.72
C ALA A 409 -16.10 -32.64 3.06
N ARG A 410 -16.93 -32.58 4.11
CA ARG A 410 -16.48 -32.19 5.46
C ARG A 410 -15.51 -33.19 6.06
N GLU A 411 -15.78 -34.48 5.90
CA GLU A 411 -14.91 -35.55 6.40
C GLU A 411 -13.55 -35.53 5.68
N MET A 412 -13.54 -35.38 4.35
CA MET A 412 -12.31 -35.21 3.57
C MET A 412 -11.53 -33.97 4.01
N ALA A 413 -12.19 -32.82 4.19
CA ALA A 413 -11.54 -31.61 4.67
C ALA A 413 -10.92 -31.80 6.07
N SER A 414 -11.60 -32.51 6.97
CA SER A 414 -11.08 -32.85 8.30
C SER A 414 -9.83 -33.71 8.20
N LYS A 415 -9.89 -34.82 7.43
CA LYS A 415 -8.75 -35.73 7.22
C LYS A 415 -7.55 -35.03 6.58
N LEU A 416 -7.79 -34.16 5.60
CA LEU A 416 -6.73 -33.36 4.98
C LEU A 416 -6.10 -32.37 5.97
N SER A 417 -6.90 -31.79 6.87
CA SER A 417 -6.39 -30.86 7.89
C SER A 417 -5.54 -31.55 8.96
N GLU A 418 -5.67 -32.87 9.11
CA GLU A 418 -4.85 -33.67 10.03
C GLU A 418 -3.51 -34.10 9.41
N LEU A 419 -3.34 -33.96 8.09
CA LEU A 419 -2.09 -34.32 7.41
C LEU A 419 -0.94 -33.38 7.83
N ALA A 420 0.25 -33.96 7.93
CA ALA A 420 1.45 -33.22 8.27
C ALA A 420 1.71 -32.11 7.24
N GLY A 421 1.97 -30.90 7.73
CA GLY A 421 2.24 -29.73 6.90
C GLY A 421 1.02 -29.10 6.24
N VAL A 422 -0.21 -29.60 6.45
CA VAL A 422 -1.43 -28.91 5.99
C VAL A 422 -1.84 -27.83 6.99
N ALA A 423 -1.79 -26.58 6.55
CA ALA A 423 -2.23 -25.44 7.34
C ALA A 423 -3.72 -25.12 7.14
N GLU A 424 -4.25 -25.41 5.95
CA GLU A 424 -5.65 -25.18 5.60
C GLU A 424 -6.08 -26.18 4.52
N ALA A 425 -7.24 -26.80 4.70
CA ALA A 425 -7.85 -27.67 3.70
C ALA A 425 -9.32 -27.30 3.52
N ILE A 426 -9.70 -27.06 2.27
CA ILE A 426 -11.09 -26.78 1.89
C ILE A 426 -11.46 -27.70 0.74
N VAL A 427 -12.57 -28.43 0.88
CA VAL A 427 -13.15 -29.23 -0.19
C VAL A 427 -14.39 -28.52 -0.70
N VAL A 428 -14.42 -28.23 -2.00
CA VAL A 428 -15.53 -27.55 -2.68
C VAL A 428 -16.30 -28.60 -3.49
N LEU A 429 -17.51 -28.91 -3.03
CA LEU A 429 -18.36 -29.96 -3.58
C LEU A 429 -18.78 -29.66 -5.02
N GLU A 430 -19.15 -28.40 -5.30
CA GLU A 430 -19.66 -27.97 -6.61
C GLU A 430 -18.59 -28.09 -7.70
N GLU A 431 -17.32 -27.94 -7.35
CA GLU A 431 -16.19 -27.99 -8.27
C GLU A 431 -15.51 -29.37 -8.30
N LYS A 432 -15.84 -30.27 -7.36
CA LYS A 432 -15.13 -31.54 -7.14
C LYS A 432 -13.62 -31.34 -6.97
N VAL A 433 -13.23 -30.32 -6.19
CA VAL A 433 -11.84 -29.91 -6.01
C VAL A 433 -11.54 -29.64 -4.53
N ALA A 434 -10.33 -29.96 -4.11
CA ALA A 434 -9.76 -29.60 -2.83
C ALA A 434 -8.65 -28.56 -2.98
N TYR A 435 -8.74 -27.51 -2.19
CA TYR A 435 -7.74 -26.47 -2.06
C TYR A 435 -6.98 -26.69 -0.76
N LEU A 436 -5.66 -26.88 -0.88
CA LEU A 436 -4.77 -27.08 0.25
C LEU A 436 -3.78 -25.94 0.34
N LYS A 437 -3.57 -25.40 1.53
CA LYS A 437 -2.39 -24.61 1.85
C LYS A 437 -1.47 -25.40 2.75
N VAL A 438 -0.23 -25.53 2.31
CA VAL A 438 0.68 -26.52 2.88
C VAL A 438 2.07 -25.94 3.05
N ASP A 439 2.78 -26.33 4.10
CA ASP A 439 4.17 -25.97 4.32
C ASP A 439 5.12 -26.93 3.58
N GLU A 440 6.41 -26.90 3.92
CA GLU A 440 7.42 -27.73 3.27
C GLU A 440 7.41 -29.21 3.70
N HIS A 441 6.75 -29.56 4.80
CA HIS A 441 6.66 -30.92 5.32
C HIS A 441 5.51 -31.72 4.68
N PHE A 442 4.71 -31.09 3.83
CA PHE A 442 3.56 -31.71 3.21
C PHE A 442 3.91 -32.75 2.15
N ASP A 443 3.31 -33.93 2.27
CA ASP A 443 3.34 -34.96 1.24
C ASP A 443 2.09 -34.92 0.37
N LEU A 444 2.29 -34.60 -0.91
CA LEU A 444 1.25 -34.57 -1.93
C LEU A 444 0.55 -35.93 -2.11
N ARG A 445 1.26 -37.04 -1.88
CA ARG A 445 0.71 -38.39 -2.07
C ARG A 445 -0.34 -38.73 -1.02
N GLU A 446 -0.14 -38.31 0.23
CA GLU A 446 -1.08 -38.53 1.31
C GLU A 446 -2.40 -37.79 1.05
N ALA A 447 -2.32 -36.53 0.60
CA ALA A 447 -3.50 -35.76 0.23
C ALA A 447 -4.28 -36.39 -0.93
N ARG A 448 -3.59 -36.87 -1.97
CA ARG A 448 -4.23 -37.57 -3.10
C ARG A 448 -4.93 -38.86 -2.67
N ALA A 449 -4.34 -39.59 -1.72
CA ALA A 449 -4.95 -40.79 -1.16
C ALA A 449 -6.25 -40.47 -0.42
N VAL A 450 -6.28 -39.37 0.37
CA VAL A 450 -7.51 -38.91 1.04
C VAL A 450 -8.59 -38.47 0.04
N LEU A 451 -8.20 -37.89 -1.09
CA LEU A 451 -9.09 -37.35 -2.11
C LEU A 451 -9.58 -38.37 -3.15
N GLY A 452 -9.01 -39.59 -3.16
CA GLY A 452 -9.27 -40.58 -4.19
C GLY A 452 -8.81 -40.14 -5.59
N SER A 453 -7.87 -39.21 -5.69
CA SER A 453 -7.41 -38.65 -6.98
C SER A 453 -6.21 -39.44 -7.50
N ALA A 454 -6.31 -39.97 -8.73
CA ALA A 454 -5.26 -40.80 -9.33
C ALA A 454 -4.15 -40.02 -10.07
N ASN A 455 -4.32 -38.71 -10.30
CA ASN A 455 -3.44 -37.88 -11.15
C ASN A 455 -2.60 -36.85 -10.39
#